data_AF-A0A661C4Y1-F1
#
_entry.id   AF-A0A661C4Y1-F1
#
_cell.length_a   1.000
_cell.length_b   1.000
_cell.length_c   1.000
_cell.angle_alpha   90.00
_cell.angle_beta   90.00
_cell.angle_gamma   90.00
#
_symmetry.space_group_name_H-M   'P 1'
#
loop_
_entity.id
_entity.type
_entity.pdbx_description
1 polymer ?
#
loop_
_entity_poly.entity_id
_entity_poly.type
_entity_poly.pdbx_seq_one_letter_code
_entity_poly.pdbx_strand_id
1 'polypeptide(L)'
;MKQISIVKPALKLALIGVTGLLVACGSSGSSAPADASISGTIVAAPVNGADVSVVDGAGNVVVAAVKTDANGKYSLVIPNGSLGQDLIVKSSGGTFTDEATGNSGTAGAMYAYASAGSISNGGSVSATPGSTIIAELVMNHGKTKAEAETAFAAAFSYTPDMSVNPADATTVPAADETDDETLAGFRAGAFSQLAMDLGLSQNDQFDLFVALAQDLSDDTLDGVDALGVVAIGTTGFSLQANIQNRFSTALVNFKANGRNQTLLNNAQIGNLPFNKTAFTYVDPTIPNPVSTYKVEYVQMGDMDAMAGKSTFTISITEHDGTPYAGADPTLVPTMYMSSMEHSTPMPTTVIDPLGGGEYKVTLYYLMASQMMDGTSMGFWDLKFTVANGEFAHFYPAVMMAMGDTLQVRLKGVADQIMTMTGMAGRTYFIFKESLMEMGGPGNYNFSVFIAAQETMMSFPAVYDGSTLSGEVVTDATVEISDDDGLNWKSANDSSSDGIWSVNGLSLTDGVADEIRVRLRINSNGINELKTTDGAAAVADVNDYQTFTVTPGSM
;
A
#
# COMPACT_ATOMS: atom_id res chain seq x y z
N MET A 1 49.16 -15.62 -12.23
CA MET A 1 49.26 -16.97 -12.83
C MET A 1 47.86 -17.56 -12.94
N LYS A 2 47.55 -18.16 -14.09
CA LYS A 2 46.28 -18.79 -14.52
C LYS A 2 45.14 -17.84 -14.93
N GLN A 3 45.18 -17.47 -16.22
CA GLN A 3 44.02 -17.30 -17.09
C GLN A 3 43.13 -18.57 -17.09
N ILE A 4 41.84 -18.41 -17.42
CA ILE A 4 40.97 -19.24 -18.30
C ILE A 4 39.54 -18.64 -18.13
N SER A 5 39.08 -17.75 -19.02
CA SER A 5 38.24 -18.01 -20.21
C SER A 5 36.99 -18.88 -19.96
N ILE A 6 35.81 -18.25 -19.91
CA ILE A 6 34.51 -18.93 -19.91
C ILE A 6 33.98 -18.94 -21.35
N VAL A 7 33.91 -20.14 -21.92
CA VAL A 7 33.29 -20.46 -23.21
C VAL A 7 31.96 -21.18 -22.92
N LYS A 8 30.87 -20.72 -23.54
CA LYS A 8 29.57 -21.42 -23.59
C LYS A 8 29.72 -22.79 -24.28
N PRO A 9 28.89 -23.78 -23.92
CA PRO A 9 28.27 -24.56 -24.99
C PRO A 9 26.80 -24.91 -24.78
N ALA A 10 26.20 -25.22 -25.92
CA ALA A 10 24.80 -25.48 -26.19
C ALA A 10 24.30 -26.90 -25.82
N LEU A 11 23.00 -26.96 -25.54
CA LEU A 11 21.99 -27.91 -26.04
C LEU A 11 22.50 -29.26 -26.59
N LYS A 12 22.17 -30.38 -25.92
CA LYS A 12 21.87 -31.66 -26.57
C LYS A 12 20.80 -32.49 -25.87
N LEU A 13 19.77 -32.73 -26.68
CA LEU A 13 18.76 -33.79 -26.73
C LEU A 13 19.27 -35.17 -26.24
N ALA A 14 18.49 -35.87 -25.42
CA ALA A 14 18.65 -37.30 -25.16
C ALA A 14 17.34 -38.05 -25.44
N LEU A 15 17.41 -38.90 -26.46
CA LEU A 15 16.42 -39.84 -26.97
C LEU A 15 16.63 -41.19 -26.24
N ILE A 16 15.62 -41.75 -25.59
CA ILE A 16 15.62 -43.16 -25.16
C ILE A 16 14.26 -43.77 -25.53
N GLY A 17 14.28 -44.64 -26.54
CA GLY A 17 13.38 -45.79 -26.66
C GLY A 17 14.21 -47.06 -26.41
N VAL A 18 13.70 -48.28 -26.25
CA VAL A 18 12.41 -48.89 -26.61
C VAL A 18 12.27 -50.21 -25.79
N THR A 19 11.03 -50.71 -25.67
CA THR A 19 10.58 -52.12 -25.45
C THR A 19 10.81 -52.76 -24.08
N GLY A 20 9.87 -53.49 -23.48
CA GLY A 20 8.54 -53.93 -23.87
C GLY A 20 8.16 -55.17 -23.05
N LEU A 21 6.95 -55.22 -22.49
CA LEU A 21 6.30 -56.44 -22.02
C LEU A 21 4.79 -56.25 -22.16
N LEU A 22 4.25 -56.84 -23.22
CA LEU A 22 2.83 -57.11 -23.41
C LEU A 22 2.45 -58.31 -22.53
N VAL A 23 1.32 -58.22 -21.81
CA VAL A 23 0.17 -59.15 -21.86
C VAL A 23 -0.87 -58.69 -20.83
N ALA A 24 -2.05 -58.28 -21.31
CA ALA A 24 -3.38 -58.80 -20.96
C ALA A 24 -4.47 -57.77 -21.28
N CYS A 25 -5.28 -58.06 -22.31
CA CYS A 25 -6.58 -57.43 -22.53
C CYS A 25 -7.49 -57.69 -21.33
N GLY A 26 -8.15 -56.64 -20.84
CA GLY A 26 -9.23 -56.74 -19.86
C GLY A 26 -10.02 -55.45 -19.79
N SER A 27 -11.13 -55.40 -20.55
CA SER A 27 -12.27 -54.49 -20.36
C SER A 27 -12.02 -52.99 -20.53
N SER A 28 -12.36 -52.51 -21.72
CA SER A 28 -12.69 -51.13 -22.06
C SER A 28 -13.75 -50.56 -21.11
N GLY A 29 -13.31 -49.90 -20.04
CA GLY A 29 -14.09 -48.95 -19.28
C GLY A 29 -13.69 -47.55 -19.71
N SER A 30 -14.21 -47.09 -20.85
CA SER A 30 -14.19 -45.66 -21.17
C SER A 30 -15.13 -44.98 -20.18
N SER A 31 -14.67 -44.74 -18.95
CA SER A 31 -15.36 -43.81 -18.07
C SER A 31 -15.33 -42.48 -18.80
N ALA A 32 -16.49 -42.08 -19.33
CA ALA A 32 -16.71 -40.72 -19.79
C ALA A 32 -16.13 -39.79 -18.71
N PRO A 33 -15.36 -38.76 -19.06
CA PRO A 33 -14.84 -37.87 -18.04
C PRO A 33 -16.03 -37.30 -17.28
N ALA A 34 -15.95 -37.33 -15.95
CA ALA A 34 -17.09 -37.07 -15.07
C ALA A 34 -17.48 -35.60 -15.10
N ASP A 35 -18.78 -35.32 -14.96
CA ASP A 35 -19.28 -33.97 -14.70
C ASP A 35 -18.59 -33.37 -13.45
N ALA A 36 -18.43 -32.06 -13.42
CA ALA A 36 -17.81 -31.37 -12.29
C ALA A 36 -18.88 -30.78 -11.37
N SER A 37 -18.96 -31.29 -10.14
CA SER A 37 -19.70 -30.62 -9.07
C SER A 37 -18.88 -29.43 -8.58
N ILE A 38 -19.45 -28.24 -8.58
CA ILE A 38 -18.84 -27.06 -7.95
C ILE A 38 -19.75 -26.47 -6.89
N SER A 39 -19.15 -25.67 -6.03
CA SER A 39 -19.83 -24.81 -5.08
C SER A 39 -19.28 -23.38 -5.19
N GLY A 40 -19.88 -22.45 -4.47
CA GLY A 40 -19.37 -21.08 -4.43
C GLY A 40 -20.31 -20.19 -3.66
N THR A 41 -19.92 -18.92 -3.55
CA THR A 41 -20.69 -17.89 -2.86
C THR A 41 -20.90 -16.69 -3.78
N ILE A 42 -22.11 -16.10 -3.76
CA ILE A 42 -22.39 -14.80 -4.35
C ILE A 42 -22.36 -13.77 -3.21
N VAL A 43 -21.41 -12.84 -3.26
CA VAL A 43 -21.18 -11.90 -2.15
C VAL A 43 -20.98 -10.47 -2.66
N ALA A 44 -21.84 -9.60 -2.15
CA ALA A 44 -21.71 -8.15 -1.98
C ALA A 44 -22.57 -7.90 -0.72
N ALA A 45 -22.07 -8.47 0.39
CA ALA A 45 -22.76 -9.21 1.44
C ALA A 45 -23.41 -10.52 0.96
N PRO A 46 -23.60 -11.53 1.83
CA PRO A 46 -24.27 -12.76 1.45
C PRO A 46 -25.61 -12.51 0.72
N VAL A 47 -25.69 -12.88 -0.56
CA VAL A 47 -26.88 -12.64 -1.38
C VAL A 47 -27.85 -13.81 -1.28
N ASN A 48 -28.96 -13.62 -0.59
CA ASN A 48 -29.99 -14.64 -0.40
C ASN A 48 -30.98 -14.72 -1.57
N GLY A 49 -31.24 -15.93 -2.08
CA GLY A 49 -32.28 -16.19 -3.08
C GLY A 49 -31.97 -15.70 -4.51
N ALA A 50 -30.71 -15.44 -4.83
CA ALA A 50 -30.25 -15.14 -6.19
C ALA A 50 -30.35 -16.37 -7.09
N ASP A 51 -30.67 -16.17 -8.36
CA ASP A 51 -30.60 -17.21 -9.39
C ASP A 51 -29.16 -17.32 -9.92
N VAL A 52 -28.50 -18.45 -9.70
CA VAL A 52 -27.13 -18.72 -10.14
C VAL A 52 -27.14 -19.73 -11.27
N SER A 53 -26.67 -19.33 -12.45
CA SER A 53 -26.52 -20.18 -13.63
C SER A 53 -25.07 -20.17 -14.14
N VAL A 54 -24.74 -21.14 -14.99
CA VAL A 54 -23.47 -21.13 -15.74
C VAL A 54 -23.79 -20.90 -17.20
N VAL A 55 -23.13 -19.92 -17.81
CA VAL A 55 -23.22 -19.62 -19.24
C VAL A 55 -21.87 -19.78 -19.92
N ASP A 56 -21.88 -19.99 -21.23
CA ASP A 56 -20.68 -19.98 -22.05
C ASP A 56 -20.25 -18.55 -22.45
N GLY A 57 -19.09 -18.40 -23.09
CA GLY A 57 -18.61 -17.11 -23.59
C GLY A 57 -19.50 -16.44 -24.65
N ALA A 58 -20.51 -17.12 -25.20
CA ALA A 58 -21.53 -16.55 -26.08
C ALA A 58 -22.84 -16.22 -25.33
N GLY A 59 -22.89 -16.44 -24.01
CA GLY A 59 -24.05 -16.20 -23.16
C GLY A 59 -25.11 -17.31 -23.18
N ASN A 60 -24.83 -18.46 -23.79
CA ASN A 60 -25.77 -19.59 -23.78
C ASN A 60 -25.73 -20.29 -22.42
N VAL A 61 -26.91 -20.66 -21.90
CA VAL A 61 -27.02 -21.38 -20.62
C VAL A 61 -26.47 -22.80 -20.77
N VAL A 62 -25.42 -23.11 -19.99
CA VAL A 62 -24.81 -24.44 -19.84
C VAL A 62 -25.46 -25.18 -18.68
N VAL A 63 -25.69 -24.49 -17.56
CA VAL A 63 -26.35 -25.03 -16.37
C VAL A 63 -27.49 -24.09 -15.98
N ALA A 64 -28.69 -24.64 -15.84
CA ALA A 64 -29.87 -23.89 -15.43
C ALA A 64 -29.72 -23.30 -14.01
N ALA A 65 -30.49 -22.26 -13.73
CA ALA A 65 -30.37 -21.53 -12.47
C ALA A 65 -30.71 -22.38 -11.24
N VAL A 66 -29.90 -22.24 -10.18
CA VAL A 66 -30.17 -22.68 -8.81
C VAL A 66 -30.28 -21.47 -7.89
N LYS A 67 -30.93 -21.62 -6.72
CA LYS A 67 -31.04 -20.53 -5.75
C LYS A 67 -29.89 -20.55 -4.75
N THR A 68 -29.35 -19.38 -4.42
CA THR A 68 -28.48 -19.23 -3.26
C THR A 68 -29.26 -19.39 -1.96
N ASP A 69 -28.58 -19.89 -0.92
CA ASP A 69 -29.09 -19.90 0.44
C ASP A 69 -28.92 -18.54 1.15
N ALA A 70 -29.28 -18.47 2.44
CA ALA A 70 -29.19 -17.25 3.24
C ALA A 70 -27.75 -16.74 3.43
N ASN A 71 -26.73 -17.59 3.23
CA ASN A 71 -25.32 -17.25 3.29
C ASN A 71 -24.73 -16.98 1.89
N GLY A 72 -25.58 -16.85 0.87
CA GLY A 72 -25.15 -16.63 -0.51
C GLY A 72 -24.54 -17.86 -1.19
N LYS A 73 -24.61 -19.04 -0.57
CA LYS A 73 -23.96 -20.25 -1.07
C LYS A 73 -24.83 -20.96 -2.10
N TYR A 74 -24.19 -21.58 -3.08
CA TYR A 74 -24.84 -22.41 -4.09
C TYR A 74 -24.01 -23.67 -4.40
N SER A 75 -24.63 -24.64 -5.06
CA SER A 75 -23.93 -25.77 -5.68
C SER A 75 -24.61 -26.16 -6.98
N LEU A 76 -23.79 -26.51 -7.98
CA LEU A 76 -24.24 -26.88 -9.31
C LEU A 76 -23.31 -27.92 -9.93
N VAL A 77 -23.79 -28.60 -10.97
CA VAL A 77 -23.04 -29.64 -11.69
C VAL A 77 -22.86 -29.21 -13.14
N ILE A 78 -21.60 -29.05 -13.56
CA ILE A 78 -21.24 -28.65 -14.92
C ILE A 78 -21.01 -29.92 -15.76
N PRO A 79 -21.72 -30.06 -16.90
CA PRO A 79 -21.51 -31.17 -17.80
C PRO A 79 -20.06 -31.22 -18.30
N ASN A 80 -19.45 -32.40 -18.29
CA ASN A 80 -18.06 -32.55 -18.71
C ASN A 80 -17.79 -32.02 -20.13
N GLY A 81 -18.76 -32.14 -21.04
CA GLY A 81 -18.65 -31.62 -22.41
C GLY A 81 -18.43 -30.11 -22.50
N SER A 82 -18.72 -29.38 -21.44
CA SER A 82 -18.57 -27.91 -21.35
C SER A 82 -17.33 -27.48 -20.56
N LEU A 83 -16.59 -28.38 -19.90
CA LEU A 83 -15.41 -28.00 -19.10
C LEU A 83 -14.24 -27.51 -19.96
N GLY A 84 -14.22 -27.84 -21.25
CA GLY A 84 -13.18 -27.42 -22.20
C GLY A 84 -13.37 -26.02 -22.80
N GLN A 85 -14.40 -25.27 -22.39
CA GLN A 85 -14.69 -23.94 -22.90
C GLN A 85 -14.68 -22.91 -21.75
N ASP A 86 -14.64 -21.63 -22.09
CA ASP A 86 -14.77 -20.57 -21.08
C ASP A 86 -16.19 -20.55 -20.52
N LEU A 87 -16.30 -20.42 -19.20
CA LEU A 87 -17.54 -20.47 -18.45
C LEU A 87 -17.66 -19.25 -17.56
N ILE A 88 -18.88 -18.73 -17.45
CA ILE A 88 -19.20 -17.62 -16.57
C ILE A 88 -20.26 -18.10 -15.59
N VAL A 89 -19.92 -18.07 -14.30
CA VAL A 89 -20.93 -18.14 -13.25
C VAL A 89 -21.62 -16.79 -13.22
N LYS A 90 -22.93 -16.79 -13.39
CA LYS A 90 -23.77 -15.59 -13.42
C LYS A 90 -24.84 -15.71 -12.34
N SER A 91 -24.96 -14.66 -11.53
CA SER A 91 -26.10 -14.51 -10.62
C SER A 91 -27.02 -13.36 -11.05
N SER A 92 -28.30 -13.46 -10.71
CA SER A 92 -29.23 -12.32 -10.81
C SER A 92 -30.33 -12.38 -9.75
N GLY A 93 -30.73 -11.20 -9.27
CA GLY A 93 -31.77 -11.05 -8.25
C GLY A 93 -31.31 -11.50 -6.86
N GLY A 94 -32.27 -11.68 -5.96
CA GLY A 94 -32.01 -11.95 -4.55
C GLY A 94 -31.91 -10.67 -3.72
N THR A 95 -31.67 -10.85 -2.42
CA THR A 95 -31.60 -9.76 -1.43
C THR A 95 -30.34 -9.90 -0.60
N PHE A 96 -29.78 -8.77 -0.19
CA PHE A 96 -28.57 -8.73 0.65
C PHE A 96 -28.71 -7.62 1.70
N THR A 97 -27.84 -7.62 2.70
CA THR A 97 -27.72 -6.56 3.69
C THR A 97 -26.35 -5.92 3.53
N ASP A 98 -26.32 -4.69 3.04
CA ASP A 98 -25.09 -3.97 2.73
C ASP A 98 -24.13 -3.90 3.93
N GLU A 99 -22.85 -4.26 3.73
CA GLU A 99 -21.90 -4.39 4.84
C GLU A 99 -21.57 -3.05 5.50
N ALA A 100 -21.55 -1.96 4.72
CA ALA A 100 -21.13 -0.65 5.20
C ALA A 100 -22.26 0.10 5.91
N THR A 101 -23.48 0.04 5.36
CA THR A 101 -24.66 0.77 5.84
C THR A 101 -25.58 -0.09 6.71
N GLY A 102 -25.67 -1.40 6.41
CA GLY A 102 -26.64 -2.31 7.00
C GLY A 102 -28.04 -2.25 6.42
N ASN A 103 -28.23 -1.51 5.35
CA ASN A 103 -29.52 -1.41 4.69
C ASN A 103 -29.74 -2.64 3.80
N SER A 104 -30.96 -3.18 3.80
CA SER A 104 -31.29 -4.26 2.88
C SER A 104 -31.50 -3.74 1.46
N GLY A 105 -31.00 -4.47 0.47
CA GLY A 105 -31.10 -4.14 -0.95
C GLY A 105 -31.52 -5.32 -1.81
N THR A 106 -31.76 -5.04 -3.09
CA THR A 106 -31.92 -6.07 -4.14
C THR A 106 -30.60 -6.20 -4.88
N ALA A 107 -30.11 -7.44 -5.01
CA ALA A 107 -28.84 -7.66 -5.68
C ALA A 107 -28.97 -7.51 -7.20
N GLY A 108 -27.97 -6.84 -7.79
CA GLY A 108 -27.75 -6.79 -9.23
C GLY A 108 -27.12 -8.08 -9.75
N ALA A 109 -26.61 -8.03 -10.99
CA ALA A 109 -25.89 -9.17 -11.55
C ALA A 109 -24.45 -9.23 -11.02
N MET A 110 -23.99 -10.43 -10.67
CA MET A 110 -22.59 -10.68 -10.29
C MET A 110 -22.02 -11.81 -11.13
N TYR A 111 -20.73 -11.74 -11.41
CA TYR A 111 -20.06 -12.64 -12.34
C TYR A 111 -18.74 -13.20 -11.79
N ALA A 112 -18.41 -14.41 -12.22
CA ALA A 112 -17.08 -14.99 -12.08
C ALA A 112 -16.71 -15.71 -13.38
N TYR A 113 -15.59 -15.30 -14.00
CA TYR A 113 -15.13 -15.83 -15.28
C TYR A 113 -14.05 -16.90 -15.08
N ALA A 114 -14.36 -18.12 -15.51
CA ALA A 114 -13.48 -19.28 -15.46
C ALA A 114 -13.01 -19.65 -16.87
N SER A 115 -11.70 -19.66 -17.08
CA SER A 115 -11.10 -20.08 -18.36
C SER A 115 -11.35 -21.56 -18.63
N ALA A 116 -11.35 -21.93 -19.91
CA ALA A 116 -11.39 -23.31 -20.37
C ALA A 116 -10.47 -24.23 -19.57
N GLY A 117 -11.03 -25.32 -19.04
CA GLY A 117 -10.30 -26.34 -18.29
C GLY A 117 -9.89 -25.94 -16.86
N SER A 118 -10.24 -24.75 -16.37
CA SER A 118 -9.86 -24.31 -15.02
C SER A 118 -10.77 -24.86 -13.92
N ILE A 119 -12.00 -25.26 -14.25
CA ILE A 119 -12.95 -25.84 -13.31
C ILE A 119 -12.69 -27.33 -13.12
N SER A 120 -12.60 -27.76 -11.87
CA SER A 120 -12.45 -29.16 -11.49
C SER A 120 -13.56 -29.62 -10.54
N ASN A 121 -13.79 -30.93 -10.48
CA ASN A 121 -14.79 -31.51 -9.59
C ASN A 121 -14.41 -31.28 -8.11
N GLY A 122 -15.36 -30.76 -7.32
CA GLY A 122 -15.14 -30.31 -5.95
C GLY A 122 -14.58 -28.89 -5.84
N GLY A 123 -14.38 -28.19 -6.97
CA GLY A 123 -13.89 -26.82 -6.99
C GLY A 123 -14.89 -25.80 -6.45
N SER A 124 -14.36 -24.64 -6.06
CA SER A 124 -15.16 -23.48 -5.68
C SER A 124 -15.03 -22.37 -6.72
N VAL A 125 -16.13 -21.67 -7.00
CA VAL A 125 -16.16 -20.49 -7.86
C VAL A 125 -17.07 -19.44 -7.22
N SER A 126 -16.52 -18.44 -6.57
CA SER A 126 -17.28 -17.36 -5.93
C SER A 126 -17.37 -16.14 -6.83
N ALA A 127 -18.54 -15.49 -6.85
CA ALA A 127 -18.73 -14.20 -7.48
C ALA A 127 -18.68 -13.09 -6.42
N THR A 128 -17.70 -12.21 -6.54
CA THR A 128 -17.42 -11.06 -5.68
C THR A 128 -17.46 -9.78 -6.50
N PRO A 129 -17.41 -8.57 -5.90
CA PRO A 129 -17.30 -7.34 -6.68
C PRO A 129 -16.06 -7.35 -7.58
N GLY A 130 -14.92 -7.82 -7.07
CA GLY A 130 -13.68 -7.90 -7.83
C GLY A 130 -13.74 -8.90 -9.00
N SER A 131 -14.30 -10.10 -8.79
CA SER A 131 -14.45 -11.07 -9.89
C SER A 131 -15.46 -10.59 -10.94
N THR A 132 -16.45 -9.81 -10.50
CA THR A 132 -17.46 -9.18 -11.36
C THR A 132 -16.79 -8.16 -12.27
N ILE A 133 -15.96 -7.26 -11.73
CA ILE A 133 -15.19 -6.29 -12.51
C ILE A 133 -14.29 -6.99 -13.55
N ILE A 134 -13.57 -8.05 -13.13
CA ILE A 134 -12.73 -8.83 -14.05
C ILE A 134 -13.56 -9.49 -15.16
N ALA A 135 -14.69 -10.09 -14.81
CA ALA A 135 -15.56 -10.74 -15.79
C ALA A 135 -16.16 -9.71 -16.77
N GLU A 136 -16.56 -8.53 -16.31
CA GLU A 136 -17.04 -7.43 -17.14
C GLU A 136 -15.97 -6.96 -18.14
N LEU A 137 -14.72 -6.79 -17.70
CA LEU A 137 -13.59 -6.47 -18.59
C LEU A 137 -13.42 -7.50 -19.72
N VAL A 138 -13.60 -8.78 -19.41
CA VAL A 138 -13.48 -9.86 -20.40
C VAL A 138 -14.70 -9.89 -21.34
N MET A 139 -15.91 -9.87 -20.78
CA MET A 139 -17.15 -10.05 -21.54
C MET A 139 -17.48 -8.84 -22.42
N ASN A 140 -17.26 -7.63 -21.90
CA ASN A 140 -17.79 -6.40 -22.49
C ASN A 140 -16.70 -5.45 -23.00
N HIS A 141 -15.46 -5.58 -22.55
CA HIS A 141 -14.34 -4.71 -22.96
C HIS A 141 -13.24 -5.44 -23.74
N GLY A 142 -13.44 -6.72 -24.05
CA GLY A 142 -12.57 -7.48 -24.95
C GLY A 142 -11.17 -7.78 -24.42
N LYS A 143 -10.92 -7.59 -23.11
CA LYS A 143 -9.66 -8.01 -22.48
C LYS A 143 -9.61 -9.54 -22.37
N THR A 144 -8.42 -10.12 -22.47
CA THR A 144 -8.20 -11.48 -22.00
C THR A 144 -8.27 -11.54 -20.48
N LYS A 145 -8.49 -12.73 -19.89
CA LYS A 145 -8.51 -12.90 -18.43
C LYS A 145 -7.23 -12.37 -17.76
N ALA A 146 -6.06 -12.67 -18.34
CA ALA A 146 -4.79 -12.24 -17.78
C ALA A 146 -4.60 -10.71 -17.84
N GLU A 147 -5.04 -10.06 -18.92
CA GLU A 147 -5.04 -8.59 -19.03
C GLU A 147 -6.01 -7.97 -18.02
N ALA A 148 -7.22 -8.52 -17.88
CA ALA A 148 -8.21 -8.06 -16.91
C ALA A 148 -7.72 -8.21 -15.46
N GLU A 149 -7.09 -9.34 -15.10
CA GLU A 149 -6.46 -9.55 -13.79
C GLU A 149 -5.30 -8.59 -13.54
N THR A 150 -4.51 -8.28 -14.57
CA THR A 150 -3.39 -7.32 -14.49
C THR A 150 -3.90 -5.90 -14.26
N ALA A 151 -4.88 -5.46 -15.06
CA ALA A 151 -5.50 -4.14 -14.91
C ALA A 151 -6.16 -4.01 -13.54
N PHE A 152 -6.89 -5.03 -13.09
CA PHE A 152 -7.49 -5.06 -11.76
C PHE A 152 -6.43 -4.99 -10.65
N ALA A 153 -5.36 -5.78 -10.74
CA ALA A 153 -4.29 -5.78 -9.74
C ALA A 153 -3.57 -4.43 -9.66
N ALA A 154 -3.36 -3.76 -10.80
CA ALA A 154 -2.79 -2.42 -10.85
C ALA A 154 -3.72 -1.38 -10.18
N ALA A 155 -5.03 -1.49 -10.41
CA ALA A 155 -6.02 -0.59 -9.86
C ALA A 155 -6.26 -0.80 -8.35
N PHE A 156 -6.35 -2.05 -7.90
CA PHE A 156 -6.83 -2.38 -6.55
C PHE A 156 -5.75 -2.97 -5.63
N SER A 157 -4.53 -3.22 -6.13
CA SER A 157 -3.39 -3.82 -5.39
C SER A 157 -3.60 -5.25 -4.88
N TYR A 158 -4.53 -5.99 -5.49
CA TYR A 158 -4.71 -7.43 -5.28
C TYR A 158 -5.39 -8.08 -6.49
N THR A 159 -5.34 -9.40 -6.59
CA THR A 159 -6.13 -10.19 -7.56
C THR A 159 -7.19 -11.01 -6.80
N PRO A 160 -8.49 -10.93 -7.16
CA PRO A 160 -9.53 -11.75 -6.54
C PRO A 160 -9.31 -13.23 -6.82
N ASP A 161 -9.33 -14.06 -5.78
CA ASP A 161 -9.31 -15.52 -5.91
C ASP A 161 -10.74 -16.06 -5.84
N MET A 162 -11.24 -16.54 -6.98
CA MET A 162 -12.60 -17.09 -7.07
C MET A 162 -12.71 -18.46 -6.38
N SER A 163 -11.61 -19.13 -6.07
CA SER A 163 -11.63 -20.42 -5.35
C SER A 163 -11.84 -20.26 -3.84
N VAL A 164 -11.66 -19.04 -3.33
CA VAL A 164 -11.94 -18.67 -1.94
C VAL A 164 -13.43 -18.36 -1.78
N ASN A 165 -14.05 -18.82 -0.70
CA ASN A 165 -15.43 -18.48 -0.33
C ASN A 165 -15.42 -17.31 0.66
N PRO A 166 -15.76 -16.09 0.26
CA PRO A 166 -15.62 -14.95 1.15
C PRO A 166 -16.52 -15.08 2.38
N ALA A 167 -15.96 -14.81 3.55
CA ALA A 167 -16.71 -14.76 4.81
C ALA A 167 -17.60 -13.51 4.86
N ASP A 168 -18.63 -13.54 5.69
CA ASP A 168 -19.45 -12.35 5.95
C ASP A 168 -18.68 -11.38 6.86
N ALA A 169 -18.23 -10.27 6.28
CA ALA A 169 -17.46 -9.24 6.97
C ALA A 169 -18.20 -8.57 8.13
N THR A 170 -19.52 -8.75 8.24
CA THR A 170 -20.35 -8.19 9.31
C THR A 170 -20.55 -9.12 10.49
N THR A 171 -19.97 -10.31 10.42
CA THR A 171 -19.99 -11.31 11.49
C THR A 171 -18.57 -11.60 11.99
N VAL A 172 -18.47 -12.02 13.25
CA VAL A 172 -17.19 -12.48 13.80
C VAL A 172 -16.79 -13.77 13.07
N PRO A 173 -15.54 -13.88 12.58
CA PRO A 173 -15.12 -15.06 11.84
C PRO A 173 -15.37 -16.36 12.60
N ALA A 174 -15.86 -17.37 11.88
CA ALA A 174 -16.02 -18.71 12.43
C ALA A 174 -14.66 -19.36 12.70
N ALA A 175 -14.62 -20.34 13.61
CA ALA A 175 -13.37 -20.97 14.04
C ALA A 175 -12.65 -21.75 12.92
N ASP A 176 -13.36 -22.11 11.85
CA ASP A 176 -12.88 -22.83 10.67
C ASP A 176 -12.73 -21.93 9.44
N GLU A 177 -13.05 -20.64 9.52
CA GLU A 177 -12.79 -19.67 8.46
C GLU A 177 -11.30 -19.32 8.41
N THR A 178 -10.77 -19.25 7.19
CA THR A 178 -9.38 -18.88 6.93
C THR A 178 -9.20 -17.36 6.86
N ASP A 179 -7.96 -16.90 7.04
CA ASP A 179 -7.60 -15.49 6.85
C ASP A 179 -7.92 -15.01 5.41
N ASP A 180 -7.76 -15.87 4.41
CA ASP A 180 -8.06 -15.56 3.00
C ASP A 180 -9.56 -15.36 2.75
N GLU A 181 -10.41 -16.22 3.34
CA GLU A 181 -11.88 -16.07 3.28
C GLU A 181 -12.33 -14.79 3.97
N THR A 182 -11.74 -14.48 5.12
CA THR A 182 -12.00 -13.26 5.89
C THR A 182 -11.56 -12.01 5.13
N LEU A 183 -10.38 -12.03 4.50
CA LEU A 183 -9.85 -10.94 3.69
C LEU A 183 -10.67 -10.72 2.41
N ALA A 184 -11.13 -11.80 1.77
CA ALA A 184 -12.02 -11.68 0.61
C ALA A 184 -13.36 -11.03 0.99
N GLY A 185 -13.91 -11.39 2.16
CA GLY A 185 -15.11 -10.75 2.72
C GLY A 185 -14.89 -9.27 3.04
N PHE A 186 -13.76 -8.95 3.68
CA PHE A 186 -13.36 -7.56 3.96
C PHE A 186 -13.30 -6.71 2.69
N ARG A 187 -12.70 -7.24 1.62
CA ARG A 187 -12.59 -6.55 0.32
C ARG A 187 -13.96 -6.34 -0.33
N ALA A 188 -14.88 -7.29 -0.21
CA ALA A 188 -16.26 -7.09 -0.66
C ALA A 188 -16.93 -5.93 0.10
N GLY A 189 -16.82 -5.90 1.42
CA GLY A 189 -17.35 -4.81 2.24
C GLY A 189 -16.72 -3.44 1.97
N ALA A 190 -15.45 -3.40 1.51
CA ALA A 190 -14.81 -2.16 1.09
C ALA A 190 -15.44 -1.56 -0.18
N PHE A 191 -15.99 -2.37 -1.09
CA PHE A 191 -16.77 -1.86 -2.22
C PHE A 191 -18.12 -1.29 -1.77
N SER A 192 -18.77 -1.91 -0.77
CA SER A 192 -19.98 -1.37 -0.14
C SER A 192 -19.68 -0.02 0.55
N GLN A 193 -18.52 0.08 1.22
CA GLN A 193 -18.05 1.34 1.79
C GLN A 193 -17.75 2.39 0.72
N LEU A 194 -17.15 2.01 -0.42
CA LEU A 194 -16.93 2.91 -1.54
C LEU A 194 -18.25 3.46 -2.09
N ALA A 195 -19.27 2.60 -2.26
CA ALA A 195 -20.59 3.04 -2.69
C ALA A 195 -21.21 4.05 -1.70
N MET A 196 -21.10 3.77 -0.39
CA MET A 196 -21.54 4.72 0.65
C MET A 196 -20.77 6.04 0.61
N ASP A 197 -19.45 6.00 0.45
CA ASP A 197 -18.58 7.20 0.39
C ASP A 197 -18.82 8.05 -0.87
N LEU A 198 -19.39 7.45 -1.93
CA LEU A 198 -19.85 8.13 -3.14
C LEU A 198 -21.29 8.67 -3.01
N GLY A 199 -22.00 8.36 -1.92
CA GLY A 199 -23.39 8.76 -1.72
C GLY A 199 -24.40 7.93 -2.51
N LEU A 200 -24.00 6.74 -2.99
CA LEU A 200 -24.86 5.82 -3.71
C LEU A 200 -25.77 5.06 -2.73
N SER A 201 -26.93 4.61 -3.21
CA SER A 201 -27.74 3.67 -2.43
C SER A 201 -27.14 2.27 -2.50
N GLN A 202 -27.53 1.40 -1.57
CA GLN A 202 -27.07 0.01 -1.57
C GLN A 202 -27.38 -0.73 -2.88
N ASN A 203 -28.46 -0.37 -3.58
CA ASN A 203 -28.83 -1.02 -4.83
C ASN A 203 -27.93 -0.60 -6.00
N ASP A 204 -27.36 0.60 -5.92
CA ASP A 204 -26.55 1.19 -7.00
C ASP A 204 -25.12 0.64 -7.03
N GLN A 205 -24.70 -0.13 -6.00
CA GLN A 205 -23.34 -0.68 -5.93
C GLN A 205 -23.02 -1.64 -7.09
N PHE A 206 -24.04 -2.33 -7.64
CA PHE A 206 -23.81 -3.25 -8.76
C PHE A 206 -23.57 -2.48 -10.07
N ASP A 207 -24.21 -1.32 -10.23
CA ASP A 207 -23.93 -0.39 -11.33
C ASP A 207 -22.53 0.22 -11.17
N LEU A 208 -22.06 0.43 -9.94
CA LEU A 208 -20.69 0.84 -9.66
C LEU A 208 -19.67 -0.19 -10.15
N PHE A 209 -19.92 -1.50 -10.01
CA PHE A 209 -18.97 -2.52 -10.50
C PHE A 209 -18.82 -2.48 -12.02
N VAL A 210 -19.94 -2.27 -12.74
CA VAL A 210 -19.93 -2.09 -14.20
C VAL A 210 -19.18 -0.82 -14.58
N ALA A 211 -19.43 0.29 -13.89
CA ALA A 211 -18.73 1.56 -14.12
C ALA A 211 -17.22 1.44 -13.88
N LEU A 212 -16.79 0.77 -12.81
CA LEU A 212 -15.37 0.53 -12.53
C LEU A 212 -14.70 -0.35 -13.59
N ALA A 213 -15.42 -1.33 -14.14
CA ALA A 213 -14.90 -2.13 -15.27
C ALA A 213 -14.80 -1.31 -16.56
N GLN A 214 -15.77 -0.41 -16.80
CA GLN A 214 -15.74 0.48 -17.95
C GLN A 214 -14.57 1.48 -17.87
N ASP A 215 -14.37 2.09 -16.70
CA ASP A 215 -13.22 2.96 -16.40
C ASP A 215 -11.92 2.20 -16.68
N LEU A 216 -11.77 1.02 -16.08
CA LEU A 216 -10.58 0.19 -16.20
C LEU A 216 -10.38 -0.46 -17.60
N SER A 217 -11.26 -0.19 -18.56
CA SER A 217 -11.17 -0.77 -19.90
C SER A 217 -9.94 -0.27 -20.66
N ASP A 218 -9.41 0.90 -20.32
CA ASP A 218 -8.19 1.49 -20.88
C ASP A 218 -6.94 1.33 -19.98
N ASP A 219 -7.01 0.42 -19.00
CA ASP A 219 -5.96 0.10 -18.02
C ASP A 219 -5.70 1.19 -16.97
N THR A 220 -6.56 2.22 -16.89
CA THR A 220 -6.52 3.25 -15.84
C THR A 220 -7.81 3.32 -15.03
N LEU A 221 -7.72 3.79 -13.77
CA LEU A 221 -8.89 3.96 -12.90
C LEU A 221 -8.99 5.43 -12.45
N ASP A 222 -9.31 6.28 -13.41
CA ASP A 222 -9.29 7.75 -13.33
C ASP A 222 -10.62 8.40 -13.73
N GLY A 223 -11.72 7.66 -13.65
CA GLY A 223 -13.08 8.12 -13.87
C GLY A 223 -13.42 8.45 -15.33
N VAL A 224 -12.53 8.17 -16.27
CA VAL A 224 -12.74 8.33 -17.71
C VAL A 224 -12.39 7.04 -18.46
N ASP A 225 -13.11 6.79 -19.54
CA ASP A 225 -12.72 5.79 -20.53
C ASP A 225 -12.38 6.48 -21.87
N ALA A 226 -12.17 5.67 -22.92
CA ALA A 226 -11.92 6.17 -24.26
C ALA A 226 -13.05 7.04 -24.85
N LEU A 227 -14.27 7.01 -24.28
CA LEU A 227 -15.45 7.79 -24.69
C LEU A 227 -15.70 9.02 -23.80
N GLY A 228 -15.02 9.12 -22.65
CA GLY A 228 -15.06 10.26 -21.74
C GLY A 228 -15.44 9.85 -20.33
N VAL A 229 -16.09 10.75 -19.58
CA VAL A 229 -16.45 10.51 -18.17
C VAL A 229 -17.39 9.31 -18.04
N VAL A 230 -17.05 8.39 -17.15
CA VAL A 230 -17.85 7.19 -16.90
C VAL A 230 -18.98 7.49 -15.91
N ALA A 231 -20.22 7.17 -16.29
CA ALA A 231 -21.40 7.31 -15.44
C ALA A 231 -21.68 6.04 -14.65
N ILE A 232 -22.22 6.17 -13.44
CA ILE A 232 -22.62 5.05 -12.60
C ILE A 232 -24.09 4.73 -12.89
N GLY A 233 -24.32 3.78 -13.80
CA GLY A 233 -25.67 3.34 -14.18
C GLY A 233 -26.59 4.49 -14.58
N THR A 234 -27.77 4.54 -13.98
CA THR A 234 -28.77 5.62 -14.20
C THR A 234 -28.90 6.59 -13.02
N THR A 235 -27.94 6.55 -12.10
CA THR A 235 -27.99 7.24 -10.81
C THR A 235 -27.82 8.76 -10.91
N GLY A 236 -27.25 9.25 -12.02
CA GLY A 236 -26.85 10.64 -12.20
C GLY A 236 -25.48 10.96 -11.58
N PHE A 237 -24.78 9.98 -11.00
CA PHE A 237 -23.40 10.10 -10.54
C PHE A 237 -22.42 9.67 -11.64
N SER A 238 -21.22 10.24 -11.59
CA SER A 238 -20.08 9.88 -12.43
C SER A 238 -18.90 9.46 -11.56
N LEU A 239 -18.07 8.56 -12.08
CA LEU A 239 -16.79 8.28 -11.47
C LEU A 239 -15.91 9.54 -11.50
N GLN A 240 -15.24 9.80 -10.39
CA GLN A 240 -14.35 10.95 -10.23
C GLN A 240 -12.92 10.54 -10.55
N ALA A 241 -12.09 11.52 -10.95
CA ALA A 241 -10.69 11.25 -11.32
C ALA A 241 -9.80 10.71 -10.19
N ASN A 242 -10.28 10.73 -8.95
CA ASN A 242 -9.62 10.16 -7.80
C ASN A 242 -10.26 8.84 -7.33
N ILE A 243 -11.02 8.13 -8.17
CA ILE A 243 -11.79 6.94 -7.76
C ILE A 243 -10.91 5.84 -7.15
N GLN A 244 -9.68 5.63 -7.67
CA GLN A 244 -8.74 4.69 -7.07
C GLN A 244 -8.31 5.11 -5.66
N ASN A 245 -8.06 6.40 -5.43
CA ASN A 245 -7.76 6.94 -4.10
C ASN A 245 -8.98 6.80 -3.15
N ARG A 246 -10.19 6.99 -3.67
CA ARG A 246 -11.44 6.75 -2.93
C ARG A 246 -11.58 5.29 -2.51
N PHE A 247 -11.18 4.33 -3.36
CA PHE A 247 -11.17 2.92 -2.97
C PHE A 247 -10.18 2.64 -1.83
N SER A 248 -8.96 3.19 -1.88
CA SER A 248 -7.99 3.07 -0.77
C SER A 248 -8.54 3.64 0.53
N THR A 249 -9.20 4.79 0.45
CA THR A 249 -9.87 5.42 1.59
C THR A 249 -11.05 4.57 2.08
N ALA A 250 -11.82 3.95 1.19
CA ALA A 250 -12.91 3.05 1.53
C ALA A 250 -12.42 1.78 2.26
N LEU A 251 -11.25 1.23 1.90
CA LEU A 251 -10.63 0.13 2.66
C LEU A 251 -10.37 0.55 4.12
N VAL A 252 -9.77 1.73 4.33
CA VAL A 252 -9.47 2.26 5.66
C VAL A 252 -10.75 2.60 6.43
N ASN A 253 -11.72 3.24 5.77
CA ASN A 253 -13.01 3.58 6.36
C ASN A 253 -13.80 2.32 6.77
N PHE A 254 -13.83 1.29 5.92
CA PHE A 254 -14.49 0.03 6.25
C PHE A 254 -13.75 -0.68 7.40
N LYS A 255 -12.42 -0.62 7.43
CA LYS A 255 -11.63 -1.15 8.57
C LYS A 255 -12.04 -0.52 9.90
N ALA A 256 -12.34 0.79 9.90
CA ALA A 256 -12.79 1.55 11.07
C ALA A 256 -14.31 1.49 11.31
N ASN A 257 -15.09 0.98 10.35
CA ASN A 257 -16.54 0.91 10.43
C ASN A 257 -16.96 -0.09 11.52
N GLY A 258 -17.88 0.31 12.40
CA GLY A 258 -18.37 -0.55 13.48
C GLY A 258 -19.11 -1.82 13.02
N ARG A 259 -19.50 -1.88 11.74
CA ARG A 259 -20.06 -3.09 11.11
C ARG A 259 -19.01 -4.09 10.68
N ASN A 260 -17.77 -3.68 10.48
CA ASN A 260 -16.69 -4.62 10.17
C ASN A 260 -16.36 -5.46 11.42
N GLN A 261 -16.61 -6.75 11.34
CA GLN A 261 -16.38 -7.73 12.40
C GLN A 261 -15.29 -8.74 12.02
N THR A 262 -14.58 -8.55 10.91
CA THR A 262 -13.54 -9.47 10.39
C THR A 262 -12.35 -9.69 11.34
N LEU A 263 -12.16 -8.81 12.33
CA LEU A 263 -11.03 -8.82 13.27
C LEU A 263 -9.63 -8.73 12.64
N LEU A 264 -9.53 -8.54 11.32
CA LEU A 264 -8.25 -8.34 10.63
C LEU A 264 -7.53 -7.12 11.21
N ASN A 265 -6.24 -7.25 11.44
CA ASN A 265 -5.38 -6.13 11.81
C ASN A 265 -4.90 -5.35 10.57
N ASN A 266 -4.26 -4.19 10.76
CA ASN A 266 -3.87 -3.31 9.65
C ASN A 266 -2.84 -3.92 8.66
N ALA A 267 -2.07 -4.93 9.08
CA ALA A 267 -1.18 -5.65 8.17
C ALA A 267 -1.93 -6.75 7.38
N GLN A 268 -3.04 -7.27 7.92
CA GLN A 268 -3.81 -8.34 7.28
C GLN A 268 -4.78 -7.85 6.20
N ILE A 269 -5.08 -6.54 6.12
CA ILE A 269 -5.93 -5.99 5.05
C ILE A 269 -5.20 -5.90 3.68
N GLY A 270 -3.89 -6.17 3.67
CA GLY A 270 -3.05 -6.13 2.47
C GLY A 270 -2.44 -4.75 2.20
N ASN A 271 -1.92 -4.56 0.98
CA ASN A 271 -1.41 -3.28 0.52
C ASN A 271 -2.56 -2.42 -0.01
N LEU A 272 -2.52 -1.12 0.28
CA LEU A 272 -3.48 -0.17 -0.26
C LEU A 272 -3.02 0.30 -1.64
N PRO A 273 -3.92 0.44 -2.62
CA PRO A 273 -3.55 1.01 -3.91
C PRO A 273 -3.11 2.46 -3.75
N PHE A 274 -2.02 2.81 -4.42
CA PHE A 274 -1.45 4.13 -4.34
C PHE A 274 -1.77 4.95 -5.58
N ASN A 275 -2.89 5.68 -5.54
CA ASN A 275 -3.20 6.69 -6.55
C ASN A 275 -2.65 8.05 -6.13
N LYS A 276 -2.04 8.74 -7.10
CA LYS A 276 -1.35 10.01 -6.92
C LYS A 276 -2.28 11.23 -7.01
N THR A 277 -3.58 11.03 -7.20
CA THR A 277 -4.59 12.09 -7.28
C THR A 277 -5.64 11.89 -6.20
N ALA A 278 -5.89 12.91 -5.41
CA ALA A 278 -6.94 12.94 -4.40
C ALA A 278 -7.74 14.23 -4.52
N PHE A 279 -9.07 14.14 -4.39
CA PHE A 279 -9.88 15.33 -4.10
C PHE A 279 -9.96 15.48 -2.59
N THR A 280 -9.95 16.71 -2.12
CA THR A 280 -10.06 16.98 -0.70
C THR A 280 -11.43 16.57 -0.16
N TYR A 281 -11.46 16.29 1.13
CA TYR A 281 -12.66 16.06 1.91
C TYR A 281 -12.83 17.22 2.88
N VAL A 282 -14.08 17.60 3.09
CA VAL A 282 -14.46 18.56 4.13
C VAL A 282 -15.00 17.77 5.31
N ASP A 283 -14.63 18.18 6.53
CA ASP A 283 -15.20 17.60 7.75
C ASP A 283 -16.75 17.68 7.70
N PRO A 284 -17.48 16.55 7.83
CA PRO A 284 -18.94 16.52 7.74
C PRO A 284 -19.64 17.34 8.84
N THR A 285 -18.92 17.77 9.88
CA THR A 285 -19.44 18.69 10.89
C THR A 285 -19.52 20.15 10.40
N ILE A 286 -18.94 20.46 9.24
CA ILE A 286 -19.01 21.79 8.60
C ILE A 286 -20.32 21.89 7.78
N PRO A 287 -21.15 22.93 7.99
CA PRO A 287 -22.38 23.10 7.21
C PRO A 287 -22.12 23.33 5.71
N ASN A 288 -22.81 22.55 4.87
CA ASN A 288 -22.78 22.62 3.40
C ASN A 288 -21.38 22.44 2.77
N PRO A 289 -20.70 21.32 3.07
CA PRO A 289 -19.35 21.08 2.60
C PRO A 289 -19.34 20.83 1.10
N VAL A 290 -18.48 21.56 0.38
CA VAL A 290 -18.10 21.24 -1.00
C VAL A 290 -16.60 21.11 -0.99
N SER A 291 -16.06 19.99 -1.45
CA SER A 291 -14.62 19.89 -1.64
C SER A 291 -14.18 20.87 -2.71
N THR A 292 -13.12 21.61 -2.45
CA THR A 292 -12.69 22.70 -3.33
C THR A 292 -11.47 22.32 -4.16
N TYR A 293 -10.64 21.42 -3.63
CA TYR A 293 -9.29 21.21 -4.14
C TYR A 293 -9.06 19.79 -4.67
N LYS A 294 -8.21 19.74 -5.68
CA LYS A 294 -7.52 18.54 -6.15
C LYS A 294 -6.07 18.62 -5.69
N VAL A 295 -5.60 17.57 -5.04
CA VAL A 295 -4.22 17.40 -4.58
C VAL A 295 -3.58 16.28 -5.38
N GLU A 296 -2.41 16.53 -5.95
CA GLU A 296 -1.63 15.54 -6.69
C GLU A 296 -0.28 15.30 -6.02
N TYR A 297 -0.01 14.05 -5.69
CA TYR A 297 1.29 13.56 -5.24
C TYR A 297 2.21 13.34 -6.45
N VAL A 298 3.24 14.17 -6.56
CA VAL A 298 4.24 14.10 -7.62
C VAL A 298 5.55 13.59 -7.03
N GLN A 299 5.85 12.33 -7.30
CA GLN A 299 7.10 11.70 -6.87
C GLN A 299 8.29 12.40 -7.54
N MET A 300 9.33 12.69 -6.76
CA MET A 300 10.57 13.25 -7.30
C MET A 300 11.53 12.12 -7.66
N GLY A 301 11.65 11.84 -8.96
CA GLY A 301 12.50 10.76 -9.50
C GLY A 301 11.77 9.42 -9.67
N ASP A 302 12.51 8.42 -10.13
CA ASP A 302 11.97 7.10 -10.53
C ASP A 302 11.94 6.07 -9.38
N MET A 303 12.40 6.43 -8.18
CA MET A 303 12.48 5.52 -7.04
C MET A 303 11.29 5.68 -6.10
N ASP A 304 10.61 4.57 -5.82
CA ASP A 304 9.54 4.47 -4.83
C ASP A 304 10.01 4.83 -3.42
N ALA A 305 9.06 5.18 -2.55
CA ALA A 305 9.36 5.56 -1.18
C ALA A 305 10.03 4.38 -0.45
N MET A 306 11.06 4.68 0.34
CA MET A 306 11.79 3.69 1.13
C MET A 306 11.92 4.17 2.57
N ALA A 307 12.09 3.24 3.50
CA ALA A 307 12.47 3.55 4.88
C ALA A 307 13.73 4.42 4.88
N GLY A 308 13.73 5.52 5.63
CA GLY A 308 14.69 6.61 5.50
C GLY A 308 14.11 7.83 4.78
N LYS A 309 14.97 8.62 4.16
CA LYS A 309 14.55 9.86 3.47
C LYS A 309 13.73 9.55 2.22
N SER A 310 12.59 10.22 2.09
CA SER A 310 11.81 10.32 0.86
C SER A 310 11.48 11.78 0.58
N THR A 311 11.43 12.16 -0.69
CA THR A 311 11.10 13.52 -1.11
C THR A 311 10.13 13.47 -2.29
N PHE A 312 9.10 14.31 -2.24
CA PHE A 312 8.09 14.42 -3.27
C PHE A 312 7.52 15.83 -3.28
N THR A 313 6.74 16.15 -4.30
CA THR A 313 6.00 17.41 -4.40
C THR A 313 4.51 17.10 -4.26
N ILE A 314 3.76 18.00 -3.64
CA ILE A 314 2.31 18.03 -3.73
C ILE A 314 1.90 19.22 -4.60
N SER A 315 1.08 18.98 -5.62
CA SER A 315 0.44 20.05 -6.39
C SER A 315 -0.97 20.24 -5.85
N ILE A 316 -1.35 21.47 -5.52
CA ILE A 316 -2.68 21.81 -5.06
C ILE A 316 -3.32 22.71 -6.12
N THR A 317 -4.47 22.27 -6.63
CA THR A 317 -5.27 22.98 -7.63
C THR A 317 -6.72 23.08 -7.16
N GLU A 318 -7.44 24.11 -7.59
CA GLU A 318 -8.90 24.09 -7.56
C GLU A 318 -9.43 23.06 -8.58
N HIS A 319 -10.70 22.67 -8.47
CA HIS A 319 -11.31 21.69 -9.39
C HIS A 319 -11.29 22.10 -10.88
N ASP A 320 -11.18 23.40 -11.17
CA ASP A 320 -11.03 23.90 -12.54
C ASP A 320 -9.59 23.82 -13.08
N GLY A 321 -8.66 23.32 -12.27
CA GLY A 321 -7.24 23.17 -12.58
C GLY A 321 -6.40 24.41 -12.25
N THR A 322 -6.99 25.47 -11.71
CA THR A 322 -6.23 26.66 -11.30
C THR A 322 -5.31 26.33 -10.12
N PRO A 323 -3.99 26.59 -10.20
CA PRO A 323 -3.08 26.33 -9.09
C PRO A 323 -3.40 27.18 -7.86
N TYR A 324 -3.38 26.56 -6.68
CA TYR A 324 -3.66 27.21 -5.40
C TYR A 324 -2.35 27.48 -4.65
N ALA A 325 -1.80 28.68 -4.86
CA ALA A 325 -0.58 29.15 -4.21
C ALA A 325 -0.84 29.68 -2.79
N GLY A 326 0.15 29.50 -1.89
CA GLY A 326 0.12 30.04 -0.53
C GLY A 326 -0.79 29.30 0.46
N ALA A 327 -1.08 28.02 0.21
CA ALA A 327 -2.00 27.18 0.99
C ALA A 327 -1.53 26.83 2.41
N ASP A 328 -0.24 27.04 2.71
CA ASP A 328 0.45 26.58 3.93
C ASP A 328 0.00 25.17 4.38
N PRO A 329 0.13 24.16 3.49
CA PRO A 329 -0.42 22.84 3.75
C PRO A 329 0.34 22.17 4.89
N THR A 330 -0.40 21.54 5.80
CA THR A 330 0.18 20.74 6.88
C THR A 330 0.08 19.26 6.56
N LEU A 331 1.07 18.49 6.97
CA LEU A 331 1.12 17.04 6.77
C LEU A 331 1.21 16.35 8.13
N VAL A 332 0.38 15.34 8.32
CA VAL A 332 0.46 14.43 9.47
C VAL A 332 0.69 13.02 8.94
N PRO A 333 1.96 12.55 8.86
CA PRO A 333 2.25 11.19 8.46
C PRO A 333 1.97 10.24 9.62
N THR A 334 1.18 9.20 9.38
CA THR A 334 0.87 8.17 10.39
C THR A 334 1.02 6.79 9.78
N MET A 335 1.80 5.92 10.43
CA MET A 335 1.84 4.51 10.10
C MET A 335 0.89 3.75 10.98
N TYR A 336 0.04 2.93 10.36
CA TYR A 336 -0.86 2.00 11.03
C TYR A 336 -0.30 0.57 10.90
N MET A 337 0.32 0.08 11.96
CA MET A 337 0.77 -1.32 12.05
C MET A 337 -0.33 -2.21 12.63
N SER A 338 -0.05 -3.51 12.79
CA SER A 338 -0.99 -4.49 13.34
C SER A 338 -1.63 -4.10 14.68
N SER A 339 -0.89 -3.44 15.59
CA SER A 339 -1.37 -3.14 16.94
C SER A 339 -0.96 -1.77 17.47
N MET A 340 -0.18 -1.01 16.70
CA MET A 340 0.36 0.28 17.12
C MET A 340 0.35 1.23 15.94
N GLU A 341 0.32 2.51 16.27
CA GLU A 341 0.51 3.60 15.32
C GLU A 341 1.72 4.44 15.73
N HIS A 342 2.39 5.00 14.74
CA HIS A 342 3.43 6.00 14.98
C HIS A 342 3.53 6.97 13.81
N SER A 343 4.03 8.17 14.09
CA SER A 343 4.35 9.15 13.06
C SER A 343 5.80 8.96 12.59
N THR A 344 6.27 9.87 11.74
CA THR A 344 7.65 9.89 11.27
C THR A 344 8.22 11.30 11.34
N PRO A 345 9.54 11.46 11.53
CA PRO A 345 10.17 12.76 11.49
C PRO A 345 9.98 13.45 10.14
N MET A 346 9.73 14.75 10.18
CA MET A 346 9.71 15.65 9.04
C MET A 346 10.38 16.97 9.42
N PRO A 347 11.16 17.58 8.51
CA PRO A 347 11.62 18.94 8.70
C PRO A 347 10.41 19.88 8.62
N THR A 348 10.43 20.96 9.38
CA THR A 348 9.26 21.81 9.69
C THR A 348 8.65 22.57 8.51
N THR A 349 9.19 22.48 7.30
CA THR A 349 8.85 23.41 6.22
C THR A 349 8.41 22.67 4.96
N VAL A 350 7.13 22.82 4.62
CA VAL A 350 6.59 22.53 3.29
C VAL A 350 6.72 23.82 2.48
N ILE A 351 7.66 23.87 1.54
CA ILE A 351 8.00 25.10 0.81
C ILE A 351 7.28 25.06 -0.53
N ASP A 352 6.61 26.16 -0.91
CA ASP A 352 6.24 26.46 -2.30
C ASP A 352 7.38 27.26 -2.95
N PRO A 353 8.40 26.61 -3.54
CA PRO A 353 9.60 27.32 -4.00
C PRO A 353 9.32 28.26 -5.17
N LEU A 354 8.19 28.11 -5.86
CA LEU A 354 7.89 28.83 -7.11
C LEU A 354 6.63 29.71 -7.02
N GLY A 355 5.87 29.66 -5.92
CA GLY A 355 4.61 30.38 -5.74
C GLY A 355 3.50 29.86 -6.65
N GLY A 356 3.61 28.59 -7.07
CA GLY A 356 2.79 27.98 -8.12
C GLY A 356 1.82 26.93 -7.62
N GLY A 357 1.65 26.77 -6.30
CA GLY A 357 0.84 25.70 -5.73
C GLY A 357 1.53 24.32 -5.74
N GLU A 358 2.85 24.29 -5.97
CA GLU A 358 3.68 23.09 -5.87
C GLU A 358 4.50 23.15 -4.59
N TYR A 359 4.28 22.21 -3.68
CA TYR A 359 4.94 22.22 -2.39
C TYR A 359 5.86 21.02 -2.23
N LYS A 360 7.15 21.28 -1.97
CA LYS A 360 8.13 20.22 -1.73
C LYS A 360 8.00 19.69 -0.31
N VAL A 361 7.92 18.37 -0.19
CA VAL A 361 7.82 17.65 1.07
C VAL A 361 9.00 16.69 1.21
N THR A 362 9.63 16.69 2.38
CA THR A 362 10.63 15.68 2.76
C THR A 362 10.15 14.97 4.02
N LEU A 363 10.18 13.64 4.00
CA LEU A 363 9.83 12.78 5.12
C LEU A 363 10.97 11.80 5.40
N TYR A 364 11.12 11.40 6.65
CA TYR A 364 12.08 10.37 7.04
C TYR A 364 11.34 9.19 7.63
N TYR A 365 10.89 8.25 6.79
CA TYR A 365 10.13 7.08 7.20
C TYR A 365 10.92 6.20 8.17
N LEU A 366 10.39 5.99 9.38
CA LEU A 366 11.03 5.16 10.41
C LEU A 366 11.02 3.67 10.10
N MET A 367 10.11 3.22 9.23
CA MET A 367 10.01 1.84 8.80
C MET A 367 9.19 1.71 7.51
N ALA A 368 9.36 0.56 6.85
CA ALA A 368 8.61 0.19 5.67
C ALA A 368 7.18 -0.25 6.00
N SER A 369 6.24 0.00 5.09
CA SER A 369 4.89 -0.60 5.10
C SER A 369 4.82 -1.89 4.29
N GLN A 370 5.80 -2.16 3.43
CA GLN A 370 5.81 -3.34 2.58
C GLN A 370 7.19 -4.03 2.57
N MET A 371 7.17 -5.35 2.68
CA MET A 371 8.35 -6.21 2.55
C MET A 371 8.70 -6.46 1.08
N MET A 372 9.92 -6.94 0.83
CA MET A 372 10.41 -7.21 -0.53
C MET A 372 9.59 -8.29 -1.28
N ASP A 373 8.95 -9.20 -0.55
CA ASP A 373 8.06 -10.23 -1.10
C ASP A 373 6.62 -9.72 -1.34
N GLY A 374 6.36 -8.44 -1.08
CA GLY A 374 5.06 -7.80 -1.21
C GLY A 374 4.18 -7.90 0.03
N THR A 375 4.63 -8.57 1.10
CA THR A 375 3.86 -8.71 2.34
C THR A 375 3.67 -7.34 3.01
N SER A 376 2.43 -7.03 3.39
CA SER A 376 2.09 -5.80 4.14
C SER A 376 2.54 -5.91 5.60
N MET A 377 3.11 -4.82 6.13
CA MET A 377 3.39 -4.62 7.55
C MET A 377 2.43 -3.60 8.20
N GLY A 378 1.41 -3.18 7.45
CA GLY A 378 0.59 -2.02 7.75
C GLY A 378 0.59 -1.06 6.57
N PHE A 379 0.11 0.17 6.80
CA PHE A 379 0.09 1.20 5.76
C PHE A 379 0.46 2.55 6.34
N TRP A 380 1.05 3.41 5.50
CA TRP A 380 1.24 4.82 5.80
C TRP A 380 0.02 5.60 5.32
N ASP A 381 -0.49 6.50 6.15
CA ASP A 381 -1.47 7.52 5.82
C ASP A 381 -0.79 8.89 5.87
N LEU A 382 -0.66 9.52 4.71
CA LEU A 382 -0.23 10.89 4.59
C LEU A 382 -1.46 11.80 4.50
N LYS A 383 -1.90 12.30 5.66
CA LYS A 383 -3.00 13.27 5.73
C LYS A 383 -2.47 14.68 5.48
N PHE A 384 -2.80 15.24 4.33
CA PHE A 384 -2.56 16.65 4.02
C PHE A 384 -3.78 17.46 4.39
N THR A 385 -3.60 18.47 5.23
CA THR A 385 -4.64 19.49 5.46
C THR A 385 -4.27 20.74 4.67
N VAL A 386 -5.19 21.18 3.82
CA VAL A 386 -5.06 22.38 2.99
C VAL A 386 -5.93 23.50 3.58
N ALA A 387 -6.18 24.57 2.82
CA ALA A 387 -7.02 25.68 3.26
C ALA A 387 -8.43 25.23 3.71
N ASN A 388 -9.01 26.02 4.62
CA ASN A 388 -10.35 25.81 5.18
C ASN A 388 -10.53 24.49 5.97
N GLY A 389 -9.42 23.83 6.35
CA GLY A 389 -9.47 22.55 7.08
C GLY A 389 -9.85 21.37 6.20
N GLU A 390 -9.90 21.55 4.88
CA GLU A 390 -10.07 20.45 3.94
C GLU A 390 -8.82 19.56 3.94
N PHE A 391 -8.99 18.26 3.69
CA PHE A 391 -7.86 17.33 3.74
C PHE A 391 -7.89 16.26 2.65
N ALA A 392 -6.72 15.75 2.28
CA ALA A 392 -6.54 14.64 1.35
C ALA A 392 -5.67 13.56 1.99
N HIS A 393 -5.92 12.31 1.63
CA HIS A 393 -5.19 11.13 2.13
C HIS A 393 -4.41 10.47 0.99
N PHE A 394 -3.17 10.09 1.27
CA PHE A 394 -2.34 9.29 0.37
C PHE A 394 -1.72 8.12 1.12
N TYR A 395 -1.67 6.96 0.46
CA TYR A 395 -1.20 5.72 1.06
C TYR A 395 0.01 5.15 0.30
N PRO A 396 1.19 5.81 0.33
CA PRO A 396 2.35 5.30 -0.39
C PRO A 396 2.81 3.96 0.19
N ALA A 397 3.18 3.04 -0.70
CA ALA A 397 3.97 1.88 -0.32
C ALA A 397 5.39 2.35 0.01
N VAL A 398 5.85 2.06 1.22
CA VAL A 398 7.20 2.36 1.68
C VAL A 398 7.95 1.05 1.79
N MET A 399 8.97 0.88 0.96
CA MET A 399 9.75 -0.35 0.89
C MET A 399 10.89 -0.36 1.92
N MET A 400 11.38 -1.55 2.24
CA MET A 400 12.59 -1.71 3.04
C MET A 400 13.80 -1.11 2.33
N ALA A 401 14.60 -0.31 3.06
CA ALA A 401 15.89 0.20 2.58
C ALA A 401 16.80 -0.95 2.10
N MET A 402 17.44 -0.79 0.95
CA MET A 402 18.45 -1.73 0.43
C MET A 402 19.79 -1.03 0.24
N GLY A 403 20.88 -1.76 0.47
CA GLY A 403 22.24 -1.25 0.26
C GLY A 403 22.73 -0.43 1.45
N ASP A 404 23.00 0.86 1.22
CA ASP A 404 23.53 1.79 2.21
C ASP A 404 22.65 1.89 3.46
N THR A 405 23.28 2.23 4.59
CA THR A 405 22.57 2.56 5.82
C THR A 405 21.83 3.89 5.62
N LEU A 406 20.51 3.88 5.80
CA LEU A 406 19.70 5.10 5.68
C LEU A 406 19.33 5.72 7.04
N GLN A 407 19.43 4.95 8.12
CA GLN A 407 19.02 5.37 9.46
C GLN A 407 19.81 4.64 10.55
N VAL A 408 20.20 5.37 11.60
CA VAL A 408 20.78 4.83 12.84
C VAL A 408 20.13 5.47 14.07
N ARG A 409 20.45 4.97 15.27
CA ARG A 409 19.85 5.45 16.53
C ARG A 409 20.89 5.65 17.63
N LEU A 410 20.82 6.78 18.31
CA LEU A 410 21.52 7.02 19.58
C LEU A 410 20.50 7.26 20.69
N LYS A 411 20.91 7.10 21.94
CA LYS A 411 20.06 7.18 23.13
C LYS A 411 20.69 8.02 24.22
N GLY A 412 19.86 8.76 24.96
CA GLY A 412 20.27 9.42 26.19
C GLY A 412 20.53 8.41 27.33
N VAL A 413 21.43 8.76 28.24
CA VAL A 413 21.75 7.97 29.44
C VAL A 413 21.01 8.59 30.64
N ALA A 414 21.30 9.85 30.91
CA ALA A 414 20.63 10.73 31.86
C ALA A 414 19.48 11.52 31.22
N ASP A 415 19.55 11.80 29.92
CA ASP A 415 18.43 12.36 29.17
C ASP A 415 17.38 11.28 28.89
N GLN A 416 16.26 11.38 29.60
CA GLN A 416 15.22 10.37 29.63
C GLN A 416 13.86 10.99 29.37
N ILE A 417 12.97 10.19 28.80
CA ILE A 417 11.57 10.52 28.57
C ILE A 417 10.68 9.50 29.26
N MET A 418 9.46 9.94 29.61
CA MET A 418 8.41 9.03 30.05
C MET A 418 7.90 8.23 28.85
N THR A 419 7.98 6.91 28.96
CA THR A 419 7.37 5.96 28.03
C THR A 419 6.24 5.20 28.72
N MET A 420 5.51 4.37 27.97
CA MET A 420 4.45 3.52 28.57
C MET A 420 4.98 2.54 29.62
N THR A 421 6.26 2.16 29.56
CA THR A 421 6.90 1.22 30.50
C THR A 421 7.70 1.92 31.59
N GLY A 422 7.68 3.26 31.65
CA GLY A 422 8.42 4.08 32.61
C GLY A 422 9.45 4.97 31.95
N MET A 423 10.40 5.47 32.73
CA MET A 423 11.50 6.30 32.21
C MET A 423 12.45 5.47 31.35
N ALA A 424 12.77 5.97 30.17
CA ALA A 424 13.76 5.38 29.27
C ALA A 424 14.61 6.48 28.63
N GLY A 425 15.83 6.14 28.22
CA GLY A 425 16.71 7.05 27.49
C GLY A 425 16.03 7.59 26.22
N ARG A 426 16.04 8.91 26.03
CA ARG A 426 15.46 9.56 24.84
C ARG A 426 16.15 9.01 23.59
N THR A 427 15.36 8.55 22.61
CA THR A 427 15.92 8.02 21.36
C THR A 427 16.07 9.14 20.33
N TYR A 428 17.25 9.22 19.72
CA TYR A 428 17.59 10.13 18.64
C TYR A 428 17.74 9.33 17.36
N PHE A 429 16.90 9.64 16.38
CA PHE A 429 16.98 9.09 15.04
C PHE A 429 17.88 9.97 14.20
N ILE A 430 18.84 9.34 13.53
CA ILE A 430 19.78 10.02 12.63
C ILE A 430 19.61 9.38 11.26
N PHE A 431 19.22 10.17 10.28
CA PHE A 431 18.98 9.72 8.91
C PHE A 431 20.05 10.23 7.97
N LYS A 432 20.43 9.42 6.97
CA LYS A 432 21.24 9.88 5.85
C LYS A 432 20.43 10.90 5.06
N GLU A 433 20.88 12.16 5.05
CA GLU A 433 20.21 13.25 4.33
C GLU A 433 20.74 13.37 2.90
N SER A 434 22.07 13.37 2.75
CA SER A 434 22.71 13.39 1.44
C SER A 434 24.16 12.91 1.52
N LEU A 435 24.67 12.42 0.38
CA LEU A 435 26.09 12.18 0.15
C LEU A 435 26.40 12.73 -1.25
N MET A 436 27.22 13.77 -1.33
CA MET A 436 27.47 14.51 -2.59
C MET A 436 28.97 14.72 -2.80
N GLU A 437 29.46 14.49 -4.01
CA GLU A 437 30.85 14.76 -4.38
C GLU A 437 31.11 16.29 -4.40
N MET A 438 32.27 16.70 -3.91
CA MET A 438 32.67 18.09 -3.72
C MET A 438 34.02 18.37 -4.39
N GLY A 439 34.02 19.12 -5.50
CA GLY A 439 35.25 19.70 -6.06
C GLY A 439 36.27 18.69 -6.61
N GLY A 440 35.91 17.41 -6.77
CA GLY A 440 36.68 16.37 -7.44
C GLY A 440 36.57 14.99 -6.78
N PRO A 441 37.03 13.92 -7.46
CA PRO A 441 36.83 12.55 -7.01
C PRO A 441 37.46 12.29 -5.65
N GLY A 442 36.74 11.58 -4.79
CA GLY A 442 37.24 11.20 -3.47
C GLY A 442 37.02 12.24 -2.36
N ASN A 443 36.35 13.36 -2.64
CA ASN A 443 36.00 14.37 -1.64
C ASN A 443 34.48 14.54 -1.58
N TYR A 444 33.88 14.30 -0.42
CA TYR A 444 32.42 14.31 -0.27
C TYR A 444 31.93 15.25 0.83
N ASN A 445 30.74 15.79 0.59
CA ASN A 445 29.85 16.30 1.61
C ASN A 445 28.94 15.15 2.06
N PHE A 446 28.83 14.96 3.37
CA PHE A 446 27.85 14.07 3.97
C PHE A 446 26.97 14.86 4.92
N SER A 447 25.66 14.66 4.80
CA SER A 447 24.67 15.34 5.64
C SER A 447 23.78 14.32 6.32
N VAL A 448 23.36 14.63 7.55
CA VAL A 448 22.38 13.86 8.32
C VAL A 448 21.25 14.75 8.81
N PHE A 449 20.04 14.19 8.90
CA PHE A 449 18.92 14.81 9.60
C PHE A 449 18.72 14.12 10.96
N ILE A 450 18.55 14.91 12.03
CA ILE A 450 18.42 14.39 13.39
C ILE A 450 17.08 14.79 13.98
N ALA A 451 16.34 13.80 14.50
CA ALA A 451 15.10 14.01 15.23
C ALA A 451 15.07 13.22 16.54
N ALA A 452 14.46 13.79 17.58
CA ALA A 452 14.30 13.14 18.87
C ALA A 452 12.90 12.55 19.01
N GLN A 453 12.79 11.33 19.53
CA GLN A 453 11.49 10.75 19.88
C GLN A 453 10.98 11.35 21.19
N GLU A 454 9.91 12.15 21.12
CA GLU A 454 9.20 12.61 22.32
C GLU A 454 8.07 11.65 22.69
N THR A 455 7.34 11.20 21.66
CA THR A 455 6.25 10.22 21.75
C THR A 455 6.24 9.37 20.49
N MET A 456 5.33 8.41 20.38
CA MET A 456 5.11 7.69 19.12
C MET A 456 4.61 8.60 17.98
N MET A 457 4.10 9.80 18.28
CA MET A 457 3.53 10.73 17.29
C MET A 457 4.30 12.05 17.18
N SER A 458 5.44 12.21 17.88
CA SER A 458 6.17 13.48 17.93
C SER A 458 7.66 13.24 17.83
N PHE A 459 8.24 13.78 16.76
CA PHE A 459 9.65 13.65 16.41
C PHE A 459 10.27 15.00 16.01
N PRO A 460 10.37 15.97 16.93
CA PRO A 460 10.98 17.27 16.65
C PRO A 460 12.42 17.13 16.12
N ALA A 461 12.74 17.96 15.14
CA ALA A 461 14.10 18.12 14.64
C ALA A 461 15.02 18.65 15.76
N VAL A 462 16.27 18.21 15.75
CA VAL A 462 17.25 18.52 16.79
C VAL A 462 18.29 19.50 16.27
N TYR A 463 18.24 20.72 16.81
CA TYR A 463 19.14 21.82 16.52
C TYR A 463 19.20 22.80 17.69
N ASP A 464 20.12 23.76 17.66
CA ASP A 464 20.24 24.78 18.70
C ASP A 464 18.97 25.66 18.77
N GLY A 465 18.36 25.74 19.95
CA GLY A 465 17.10 26.45 20.15
C GLY A 465 15.84 25.62 19.86
N SER A 466 15.97 24.39 19.36
CA SER A 466 14.83 23.44 19.29
C SER A 466 14.29 23.12 20.69
N THR A 467 13.05 22.63 20.78
CA THR A 467 12.41 22.30 22.06
C THR A 467 12.10 20.81 22.14
N LEU A 468 12.59 20.14 23.18
CA LEU A 468 12.38 18.72 23.49
C LEU A 468 11.66 18.61 24.84
N SER A 469 10.48 18.00 24.89
CA SER A 469 9.66 17.87 26.11
C SER A 469 9.36 19.21 26.83
N GLY A 470 9.35 20.33 26.10
CA GLY A 470 9.19 21.68 26.67
C GLY A 470 10.50 22.34 27.11
N GLU A 471 11.63 21.65 27.01
CA GLU A 471 12.96 22.17 27.34
C GLU A 471 13.73 22.58 26.09
N VAL A 472 14.37 23.74 26.13
CA VAL A 472 15.15 24.25 24.99
C VAL A 472 16.50 23.53 24.92
N VAL A 473 16.88 23.08 23.73
CA VAL A 473 18.23 22.61 23.42
C VAL A 473 19.14 23.84 23.34
N THR A 474 20.05 23.96 24.31
CA THR A 474 20.94 25.13 24.42
C THR A 474 22.19 25.02 23.57
N ASP A 475 22.62 23.80 23.26
CA ASP A 475 23.77 23.47 22.43
C ASP A 475 23.64 22.01 21.96
N ALA A 476 23.79 21.78 20.66
CA ALA A 476 23.79 20.49 20.01
C ALA A 476 25.05 20.40 19.15
N THR A 477 25.82 19.32 19.33
CA THR A 477 27.05 19.10 18.55
C THR A 477 26.99 17.75 17.88
N VAL A 478 27.23 17.75 16.57
CA VAL A 478 27.35 16.56 15.73
C VAL A 478 28.78 16.46 15.24
N GLU A 479 29.41 15.31 15.43
CA GLU A 479 30.76 15.05 14.95
C GLU A 479 30.75 13.81 14.05
N ILE A 480 31.50 13.87 12.95
CA ILE A 480 31.52 12.85 11.91
C ILE A 480 32.96 12.46 11.61
N SER A 481 33.22 11.15 11.47
CA SER A 481 34.52 10.59 11.12
C SER A 481 34.38 9.59 9.96
N ASP A 482 35.31 9.68 9.02
CA ASP A 482 35.50 8.82 7.86
C ASP A 482 36.75 7.92 7.97
N ASP A 483 37.36 7.86 9.16
CA ASP A 483 38.66 7.23 9.41
C ASP A 483 38.69 6.42 10.72
N ASP A 484 37.61 5.68 10.97
CA ASP A 484 37.47 4.79 12.13
C ASP A 484 37.56 5.52 13.48
N GLY A 485 37.15 6.79 13.52
CA GLY A 485 37.16 7.62 14.73
C GLY A 485 38.51 8.24 15.08
N LEU A 486 39.52 8.15 14.20
CA LEU A 486 40.83 8.77 14.43
C LEU A 486 40.76 10.30 14.37
N ASN A 487 39.97 10.85 13.45
CA ASN A 487 39.73 12.29 13.33
C ASN A 487 38.22 12.57 13.28
N TRP A 488 37.77 13.44 14.19
CA TRP A 488 36.38 13.90 14.26
C TRP A 488 36.25 15.29 13.67
N LYS A 489 35.34 15.45 12.71
CA LYS A 489 35.00 16.71 12.06
C LYS A 489 33.65 17.18 12.60
N SER A 490 33.58 18.39 13.14
CA SER A 490 32.30 18.98 13.57
C SER A 490 31.43 19.29 12.35
N ALA A 491 30.19 18.81 12.36
CA ALA A 491 29.21 19.13 11.34
C ALA A 491 28.57 20.50 11.62
N ASN A 492 28.15 21.18 10.55
CA ASN A 492 27.50 22.48 10.62
C ASN A 492 25.99 22.30 10.47
N ASP A 493 25.22 22.93 11.35
CA ASP A 493 23.79 23.18 11.15
C ASP A 493 23.64 24.50 10.39
N SER A 494 23.21 24.43 9.13
CA SER A 494 23.14 25.60 8.25
C SER A 494 21.81 26.36 8.33
N SER A 495 20.78 25.77 8.93
CA SER A 495 19.40 26.19 8.69
C SER A 495 18.47 26.04 9.90
N SER A 496 18.95 25.55 11.04
CA SER A 496 18.13 25.32 12.23
C SER A 496 16.90 24.44 11.91
N ASP A 497 17.11 23.47 11.03
CA ASP A 497 16.11 22.53 10.54
C ASP A 497 16.42 21.09 10.97
N GLY A 498 17.48 20.89 11.76
CA GLY A 498 17.98 19.60 12.19
C GLY A 498 18.86 18.87 11.16
N ILE A 499 19.25 19.54 10.07
CA ILE A 499 20.20 19.03 9.08
C ILE A 499 21.62 19.48 9.43
N TRP A 500 22.50 18.49 9.60
CA TRP A 500 23.90 18.68 9.96
C TRP A 500 24.79 18.17 8.84
N SER A 501 25.74 18.99 8.38
CA SER A 501 26.58 18.68 7.23
C SER A 501 28.07 18.80 7.51
N VAL A 502 28.86 17.87 6.97
CA VAL A 502 30.32 17.90 7.00
C VAL A 502 30.89 17.83 5.58
N ASN A 503 31.89 18.65 5.31
CA ASN A 503 32.63 18.65 4.04
C ASN A 503 34.00 17.98 4.25
N GLY A 504 34.62 17.53 3.16
CA GLY A 504 36.01 17.05 3.24
C GLY A 504 36.12 15.59 3.63
N LEU A 505 35.09 14.75 3.42
CA LEU A 505 35.20 13.32 3.66
C LEU A 505 35.93 12.64 2.51
N SER A 506 36.90 11.79 2.83
CA SER A 506 37.75 11.05 1.91
C SER A 506 37.20 9.65 1.69
N LEU A 507 36.27 9.50 0.75
CA LEU A 507 35.59 8.23 0.45
C LEU A 507 35.96 7.74 -0.96
N THR A 508 35.71 6.46 -1.26
CA THR A 508 36.05 5.87 -2.57
C THR A 508 34.80 5.51 -3.36
N ASP A 509 34.68 6.02 -4.60
CA ASP A 509 33.57 5.67 -5.48
C ASP A 509 33.44 4.17 -5.72
N GLY A 510 32.19 3.68 -5.65
CA GLY A 510 31.82 2.29 -5.86
C GLY A 510 32.28 1.33 -4.76
N VAL A 511 32.85 1.83 -3.68
CA VAL A 511 33.29 1.04 -2.52
C VAL A 511 32.43 1.41 -1.31
N ALA A 512 31.97 0.40 -0.61
CA ALA A 512 31.28 0.61 0.66
C ALA A 512 32.29 1.08 1.71
N ASP A 513 32.08 2.29 2.24
CA ASP A 513 32.86 2.92 3.29
C ASP A 513 32.01 3.11 4.57
N GLU A 514 32.65 3.24 5.72
CA GLU A 514 31.99 3.48 7.00
C GLU A 514 32.16 4.93 7.44
N ILE A 515 31.04 5.57 7.80
CA ILE A 515 31.01 6.90 8.42
C ILE A 515 30.50 6.75 9.85
N ARG A 516 31.29 7.20 10.83
CA ARG A 516 30.88 7.23 12.24
C ARG A 516 30.31 8.60 12.61
N VAL A 517 29.25 8.61 13.41
CA VAL A 517 28.55 9.82 13.85
C VAL A 517 28.39 9.83 15.36
N ARG A 518 28.77 10.93 16.00
CA ARG A 518 28.54 11.24 17.42
C ARG A 518 27.53 12.36 17.57
N LEU A 519 26.71 12.26 18.61
CA LEU A 519 25.74 13.28 18.98
C LEU A 519 25.91 13.63 20.45
N ARG A 520 26.05 14.92 20.74
CA ARG A 520 25.98 15.45 22.09
C ARG A 520 24.94 16.55 22.14
N ILE A 521 24.10 16.50 23.18
CA ILE A 521 23.01 17.44 23.40
C ILE A 521 23.16 18.03 24.78
N ASN A 522 23.03 19.35 24.85
CA ASN A 522 22.92 20.12 26.06
C ASN A 522 21.50 20.66 26.20
N SER A 523 20.72 20.04 27.07
CA SER A 523 19.36 20.46 27.41
C SER A 523 19.14 20.31 28.90
N ASN A 524 18.41 21.26 29.52
CA ASN A 524 18.11 21.26 30.95
C ASN A 524 19.36 21.09 31.86
N GLY A 525 20.49 21.68 31.47
CA GLY A 525 21.76 21.58 32.21
C GLY A 525 22.47 20.22 32.13
N ILE A 526 21.95 19.29 31.32
CA ILE A 526 22.58 17.99 31.03
C ILE A 526 23.31 18.13 29.70
N ASN A 527 24.64 18.26 29.75
CA ASN A 527 25.51 18.12 28.58
C ASN A 527 25.96 16.67 28.45
N GLU A 528 25.36 15.94 27.52
CA GLU A 528 25.52 14.50 27.41
C GLU A 528 25.87 14.03 26.00
N LEU A 529 26.87 13.15 25.91
CA LEU A 529 27.17 12.34 24.73
C LEU A 529 26.19 11.15 24.68
N LYS A 530 25.46 11.03 23.57
CA LYS A 530 24.47 9.98 23.37
C LYS A 530 25.16 8.66 23.00
N THR A 531 24.56 7.54 23.40
CA THR A 531 25.15 6.20 23.22
C THR A 531 24.24 5.26 22.46
N THR A 532 24.76 4.18 21.88
CA THR A 532 23.98 3.23 21.08
C THR A 532 22.94 2.46 21.90
N ASP A 533 23.20 2.28 23.19
CA ASP A 533 22.42 1.44 24.10
C ASP A 533 21.74 2.22 25.24
N GLY A 534 22.06 3.50 25.41
CA GLY A 534 21.60 4.31 26.55
C GLY A 534 22.33 3.97 27.86
N ALA A 535 23.44 3.23 27.80
CA ALA A 535 24.34 3.01 28.91
C ALA A 535 25.43 4.09 28.98
N ALA A 536 26.20 4.12 30.06
CA ALA A 536 27.31 5.04 30.23
C ALA A 536 28.26 4.99 29.01
N ALA A 537 28.69 6.16 28.55
CA ALA A 537 29.56 6.26 27.37
C ALA A 537 30.92 5.60 27.62
N VAL A 538 31.30 4.73 26.70
CA VAL A 538 32.59 4.08 26.57
C VAL A 538 33.15 4.51 25.22
N ALA A 539 34.28 5.22 25.29
CA ALA A 539 34.94 5.77 24.11
C ALA A 539 35.19 4.69 23.07
N ASP A 540 34.79 4.99 21.83
CA ASP A 540 34.96 4.15 20.66
C ASP A 540 34.27 2.76 20.74
N VAL A 541 33.27 2.60 21.62
CA VAL A 541 32.51 1.36 21.78
C VAL A 541 31.03 1.58 21.60
N ASN A 542 30.43 2.47 22.39
CA ASN A 542 28.99 2.75 22.33
C ASN A 542 28.69 4.24 22.16
N ASP A 543 29.69 5.08 21.93
CA ASP A 543 29.55 6.53 21.90
C ASP A 543 29.35 7.11 20.49
N TYR A 544 29.22 6.27 19.46
CA TYR A 544 28.94 6.64 18.08
C TYR A 544 28.01 5.62 17.39
N GLN A 545 27.44 5.99 16.25
CA GLN A 545 26.78 5.07 15.31
C GLN A 545 27.50 5.05 13.96
N THR A 546 27.30 3.99 13.18
CA THR A 546 27.95 3.81 11.88
C THR A 546 26.94 3.79 10.74
N PHE A 547 27.21 4.55 9.70
CA PHE A 547 26.59 4.43 8.39
C PHE A 547 27.53 3.70 7.45
N THR A 548 27.06 2.63 6.80
CA THR A 548 27.70 2.12 5.58
C THR A 548 27.19 2.93 4.39
N VAL A 549 28.10 3.52 3.61
CA VAL A 549 27.76 4.32 2.43
C VAL A 549 28.59 3.90 1.22
N THR A 550 28.01 4.00 0.01
CA THR A 550 28.71 3.66 -1.24
C THR A 550 28.70 4.88 -2.16
N PRO A 551 29.75 5.72 -2.16
CA PRO A 551 29.83 6.89 -3.02
C PRO A 551 29.76 6.52 -4.50
N GLY A 552 29.19 7.40 -5.34
CA GLY A 552 29.12 7.20 -6.78
C GLY A 552 28.14 6.11 -7.25
N SER A 553 27.45 5.42 -6.34
CA SER A 553 26.25 4.65 -6.68
C SER A 553 25.07 5.62 -6.83
N MET A 554 24.49 5.70 -8.03
CA MET A 554 23.19 6.33 -8.27
C MET A 554 22.10 5.28 -8.14
#